data_AF-A0A531LB23-F1
#
_entry.id   AF-A0A531LB23-F1
#
_cell.length_a   1.000
_cell.length_b   1.000
_cell.length_c   1.000
_cell.angle_alpha   90.00
_cell.angle_beta   90.00
_cell.angle_gamma   90.00
#
_symmetry.space_group_name_H-M   'P 1'
#
loop_
_entity.id
_entity.type
_entity.pdbx_description
1 polymer ?
#
loop_
_entity_poly.entity_id
_entity_poly.type
_entity_poly.pdbx_seq_one_letter_code
_entity_poly.pdbx_strand_id
1 'polypeptide(L)'
;MPNERATVVQTPVGADLLTFTHLVGRDEISRCLAYTVGFVSSSPDIDPLKMLGGAVSIEGESDPKRWFSGLVSEFRLTRIEDRLAYYEAVIRPWLWFLGNTTDCRIFQN
;
A
#
# COMPACT_ATOMS: atom_id res chain seq x y z
N MET A 1 -10.47 -7.77 -26.98
CA MET A 1 -9.50 -6.67 -26.96
C MET A 1 -8.60 -6.89 -25.75
N PRO A 2 -7.32 -7.28 -25.88
CA PRO A 2 -6.47 -7.50 -24.71
C PRO A 2 -5.67 -6.23 -24.34
N ASN A 3 -5.63 -5.95 -23.03
CA ASN A 3 -4.84 -4.96 -22.30
C ASN A 3 -5.29 -3.48 -22.33
N GLU A 4 -6.47 -3.23 -21.79
CA GLU A 4 -6.68 -2.07 -20.91
C GLU A 4 -5.64 -2.17 -19.78
N ARG A 5 -4.71 -1.23 -19.69
CA ARG A 5 -3.51 -1.36 -18.84
C ARG A 5 -3.91 -1.41 -17.37
N ALA A 6 -3.96 -2.60 -16.79
CA ALA A 6 -4.00 -2.75 -15.34
C ALA A 6 -2.73 -2.10 -14.76
N THR A 7 -2.90 -1.11 -13.90
CA THR A 7 -1.80 -0.51 -13.14
C THR A 7 -0.99 -1.62 -12.45
N VAL A 8 0.32 -1.66 -12.70
CA VAL A 8 1.19 -2.65 -12.08
C VAL A 8 1.31 -2.34 -10.60
N VAL A 9 1.01 -3.35 -9.78
CA VAL A 9 1.20 -3.27 -8.33
C VAL A 9 2.07 -4.42 -7.84
N GLN A 10 3.01 -4.09 -6.97
CA GLN A 10 3.85 -5.04 -6.28
C GLN A 10 3.42 -5.07 -4.82
N THR A 11 3.11 -6.26 -4.31
CA THR A 11 2.69 -6.46 -2.92
C THR A 11 3.49 -7.59 -2.27
N PRO A 12 3.55 -7.65 -0.93
CA PRO A 12 4.25 -8.73 -0.21
C PRO A 12 3.68 -10.13 -0.48
N VAL A 13 2.39 -10.22 -0.86
CA VAL A 13 1.71 -11.49 -1.15
C VAL A 13 1.76 -11.85 -2.64
N GLY A 14 2.47 -11.08 -3.46
CA GLY A 14 2.59 -11.28 -4.91
C GLY A 14 1.63 -10.41 -5.72
N ALA A 15 1.92 -10.28 -7.02
CA ALA A 15 1.15 -9.41 -7.92
C ALA A 15 -0.19 -10.03 -8.37
N ASP A 16 -0.33 -11.36 -8.32
CA ASP A 16 -1.49 -12.06 -8.90
C ASP A 16 -2.69 -12.15 -7.94
N LEU A 17 -2.47 -11.98 -6.63
CA LEU A 17 -3.52 -12.13 -5.62
C LEU A 17 -4.34 -10.86 -5.40
N LEU A 18 -3.75 -9.69 -5.61
CA LEU A 18 -4.38 -8.40 -5.35
C LEU A 18 -4.32 -7.53 -6.61
N THR A 19 -5.47 -7.29 -7.21
CA THR A 19 -5.59 -6.35 -8.33
C THR A 19 -5.85 -4.95 -7.80
N PHE A 20 -5.04 -3.98 -8.25
CA PHE A 20 -5.20 -2.57 -7.91
C PHE A 20 -6.55 -2.02 -8.39
N THR A 21 -7.19 -1.17 -7.58
CA THR A 21 -8.43 -0.47 -7.96
C THR A 21 -8.29 1.04 -7.92
N HIS A 22 -7.70 1.57 -6.84
CA HIS A 22 -7.54 3.00 -6.66
C HIS A 22 -6.42 3.33 -5.66
N LEU A 23 -5.90 4.55 -5.77
CA LEU A 23 -5.02 5.17 -4.79
C LEU A 23 -5.54 6.58 -4.52
N VAL A 24 -5.78 6.89 -3.25
CA VAL A 24 -6.12 8.24 -2.80
C VAL A 24 -5.24 8.59 -1.62
N GLY A 25 -4.67 9.79 -1.59
CA GLY A 25 -3.86 10.19 -0.46
C GLY A 25 -3.20 11.56 -0.60
N ARG A 26 -2.30 11.84 0.33
CA ARG A 26 -1.59 13.13 0.42
C ARG A 26 -0.09 12.91 0.49
N ASP A 27 0.63 13.78 -0.20
CA ASP A 27 2.08 13.90 -0.20
C ASP A 27 2.41 15.39 -0.15
N GLU A 28 3.05 15.82 0.94
CA GLU A 28 3.25 17.23 1.28
C GLU A 28 4.71 17.44 1.71
N ILE A 29 5.27 18.59 1.36
CA ILE A 29 6.64 18.92 1.77
C ILE A 29 6.73 18.89 3.31
N SER A 30 7.75 18.19 3.82
CA SER A 30 8.02 18.06 5.26
C SER A 30 6.94 17.33 6.07
N ARG A 31 6.05 16.54 5.43
CA ARG A 31 5.12 15.63 6.11
C ARG A 31 5.28 14.21 5.58
N CYS A 32 4.98 13.21 6.42
CA CYS A 32 4.95 11.82 5.97
C CYS A 32 3.71 11.61 5.09
N LEU A 33 3.92 11.07 3.89
CA LEU A 33 2.82 10.69 2.99
C LEU A 33 1.85 9.71 3.64
N ALA A 34 0.64 9.66 3.09
CA ALA A 34 -0.42 8.74 3.47
C ALA A 34 -1.21 8.35 2.24
N TYR A 35 -1.06 7.12 1.75
CA TYR A 35 -1.84 6.61 0.63
C TYR A 35 -2.79 5.52 1.09
N THR A 36 -4.07 5.71 0.84
CA THR A 36 -5.08 4.65 0.93
C THR A 36 -5.15 3.98 -0.44
N VAL A 37 -4.87 2.68 -0.47
CA VAL A 37 -4.80 1.89 -1.69
C VAL A 37 -5.85 0.79 -1.61
N GLY A 38 -6.74 0.75 -2.58
CA GLY A 38 -7.75 -0.28 -2.70
C GLY A 38 -7.34 -1.42 -3.61
N PHE A 39 -7.73 -2.64 -3.23
CA PHE A 39 -7.51 -3.86 -3.99
C PHE A 39 -8.80 -4.66 -4.13
N VAL A 40 -8.84 -5.48 -5.17
CA VAL A 40 -9.84 -6.54 -5.35
C VAL A 40 -9.14 -7.88 -5.54
N SER A 41 -9.72 -8.95 -4.99
CA SER A 41 -9.23 -10.32 -5.11
C SER A 41 -10.38 -11.29 -5.32
N SER A 42 -10.12 -12.40 -6.02
CA SER A 42 -11.01 -13.56 -6.05
C SER A 42 -10.92 -14.41 -4.77
N SER A 43 -9.89 -14.19 -3.93
CA SER A 43 -9.68 -14.89 -2.67
C SER A 43 -10.01 -14.00 -1.47
N PRO A 44 -10.93 -14.41 -0.58
CA PRO A 44 -11.17 -13.72 0.68
C PRO A 44 -10.14 -14.06 1.77
N ASP A 45 -9.22 -14.99 1.51
CA ASP A 45 -8.31 -15.56 2.51
C ASP A 45 -6.88 -14.99 2.43
N ILE A 46 -6.76 -13.68 2.17
CA ILE A 46 -5.46 -13.01 2.19
C ILE A 46 -5.04 -12.78 3.63
N ASP A 47 -3.94 -13.43 4.03
CA ASP A 47 -3.34 -13.28 5.37
C ASP A 47 -2.89 -11.84 5.63
N PRO A 48 -3.56 -11.08 6.52
CA PRO A 48 -3.22 -9.69 6.79
C PRO A 48 -1.80 -9.51 7.37
N LEU A 49 -1.28 -10.53 8.08
CA LEU A 49 0.04 -10.45 8.70
C LEU A 49 1.17 -10.50 7.67
N LYS A 50 0.95 -11.11 6.51
CA LYS A 50 1.91 -11.06 5.39
C LYS A 50 1.95 -9.70 4.71
N MET A 51 0.86 -8.94 4.81
CA MET A 51 0.77 -7.59 4.25
C MET A 51 1.39 -6.54 5.17
N LEU A 52 1.05 -6.57 6.46
CA LEU A 52 1.48 -5.57 7.44
C LEU A 52 3.02 -5.43 7.50
N GLY A 53 3.50 -4.19 7.48
CA GLY A 53 4.92 -3.85 7.47
C GLY A 53 5.65 -4.15 6.15
N GLY A 54 5.02 -4.90 5.24
CA GLY A 54 5.58 -5.22 3.93
C GLY A 54 5.56 -4.03 2.98
N ALA A 55 6.44 -4.08 1.98
CA ALA A 55 6.56 -3.04 0.96
C ALA A 55 5.51 -3.20 -0.14
N VAL A 56 4.88 -2.08 -0.52
CA VAL A 56 3.96 -2.00 -1.66
C VAL A 56 4.43 -0.89 -2.59
N SER A 57 4.40 -1.15 -3.90
CA SER A 57 4.74 -0.19 -4.95
C SER A 57 3.68 -0.19 -6.04
N ILE A 58 3.15 0.98 -6.37
CA ILE A 58 2.13 1.19 -7.40
C ILE A 58 2.75 1.99 -8.55
N GLU A 59 2.60 1.50 -9.78
CA GLU A 59 3.03 2.22 -10.98
C GLU A 59 2.07 3.40 -11.27
N GLY A 60 2.61 4.61 -11.37
CA GLY A 60 1.90 5.77 -11.86
C GLY A 60 1.99 5.89 -13.38
N GLU A 61 0.92 6.40 -13.99
CA GLU A 61 0.92 6.73 -15.42
C GLU A 61 1.77 7.98 -15.69
N SER A 62 3.07 7.79 -15.91
CA SER A 62 3.99 8.86 -16.29
C SER A 62 5.13 8.34 -17.18
N ASP A 63 5.80 9.27 -17.89
CA ASP A 63 7.04 9.01 -18.63
C ASP A 63 8.13 10.00 -18.16
N PRO A 64 9.20 9.53 -17.49
CA PRO A 64 9.48 8.14 -17.13
C PRO A 64 8.48 7.60 -16.09
N LYS A 65 8.38 6.27 -15.99
CA LYS A 65 7.51 5.60 -15.01
C LYS A 65 7.78 6.11 -13.59
N ARG A 66 6.74 6.59 -12.91
CA ARG A 66 6.80 6.98 -11.50
C ARG A 66 6.26 5.83 -10.66
N TRP A 67 6.86 5.61 -9.50
CA TRP A 67 6.39 4.63 -8.53
C TRP A 67 5.94 5.34 -7.25
N PHE A 68 4.78 4.93 -6.73
CA PHE A 68 4.29 5.33 -5.41
C PHE A 68 4.52 4.16 -4.46
N SER A 69 5.50 4.31 -3.59
CA SER A 69 5.97 3.20 -2.74
C SER A 69 5.97 3.56 -1.27
N GLY A 70 5.80 2.54 -0.42
CA GLY A 70 5.93 2.64 1.02
C GLY A 70 5.68 1.31 1.71
N LEU A 71 5.47 1.35 3.01
CA LEU A 71 5.18 0.19 3.84
C LEU A 71 3.73 0.20 4.28
N VAL A 72 3.13 -0.99 4.35
CA VAL A 72 1.76 -1.17 4.84
C VAL A 72 1.71 -0.92 6.34
N SER A 73 1.00 0.12 6.76
CA SER A 73 0.75 0.44 8.17
C SER A 73 -0.58 -0.13 8.68
N GLU A 74 -1.57 -0.24 7.80
CA GLU A 74 -2.89 -0.80 8.07
C GLU A 74 -3.32 -1.64 6.86
N PHE A 75 -4.03 -2.74 7.09
CA PHE A 75 -4.61 -3.56 6.04
C PHE A 75 -5.94 -4.14 6.53
N ARG A 76 -6.99 -4.05 5.71
CA ARG A 76 -8.34 -4.52 6.07
C ARG A 76 -9.08 -5.09 4.87
N LEU A 77 -9.91 -6.10 5.12
CA LEU A 77 -11.01 -6.49 4.23
C LEU A 77 -12.17 -5.50 4.45
N THR A 78 -12.60 -4.82 3.40
CA THR A 78 -13.67 -3.81 3.48
C THR A 78 -15.05 -4.37 3.19
N ARG A 79 -15.16 -5.25 2.18
CA ARG A 79 -16.41 -5.92 1.82
C ARG A 79 -16.16 -7.18 0.99
N ILE A 80 -17.16 -8.06 0.95
CA ILE A 80 -17.24 -9.18 0.01
C ILE A 80 -18.54 -9.01 -0.78
N GLU A 81 -18.44 -8.95 -2.11
CA GLU A 81 -19.56 -8.70 -3.02
C GLU A 81 -19.31 -9.46 -4.32
N ASP A 82 -20.34 -10.10 -4.90
CA ASP A 82 -20.25 -10.85 -6.16
C ASP A 82 -19.08 -11.83 -6.26
N ARG A 83 -18.77 -12.52 -5.14
CA ARG A 83 -17.65 -13.48 -5.00
C ARG A 83 -16.26 -12.85 -5.13
N LEU A 84 -16.17 -11.53 -5.03
CA LEU A 84 -14.93 -10.78 -4.94
C LEU A 84 -14.76 -10.20 -3.53
N ALA A 85 -13.53 -10.23 -3.04
CA ALA A 85 -13.12 -9.63 -1.78
C ALA A 85 -12.41 -8.31 -2.07
N TYR A 86 -12.84 -7.24 -1.39
CA TYR A 86 -12.27 -5.91 -1.51
C TYR A 86 -11.43 -5.60 -0.27
N TYR A 87 -10.21 -5.13 -0.49
CA TYR A 87 -9.28 -4.81 0.58
C TYR A 87 -8.81 -3.36 0.46
N GLU A 88 -8.37 -2.81 1.58
CA GLU A 88 -7.68 -1.53 1.62
C GLU A 88 -6.40 -1.64 2.45
N ALA A 89 -5.34 -0.99 1.97
CA ALA A 89 -4.10 -0.78 2.70
C ALA A 89 -3.85 0.72 2.91
N VAL A 90 -3.29 1.08 4.07
CA VAL A 90 -2.71 2.41 4.28
C VAL A 90 -1.19 2.31 4.17
N ILE A 91 -0.64 2.94 3.15
CA ILE A 91 0.79 2.97 2.84
C ILE A 91 1.43 4.23 3.43
N ARG A 92 2.53 4.04 4.18
CA ARG A 92 3.29 5.09 4.88
C ARG A 92 4.77 4.98 4.53
N PRO A 93 5.54 6.08 4.59
CA PRO A 93 6.98 6.01 4.46
C PRO A 93 7.59 5.39 5.72
N TRP A 94 8.79 4.80 5.61
CA TRP A 94 9.46 4.17 6.75
C TRP A 94 9.62 5.14 7.95
N LEU A 95 9.81 6.43 7.69
CA LEU A 95 10.01 7.46 8.72
C LEU A 95 8.79 7.57 9.67
N TRP A 96 7.59 7.28 9.18
CA TRP A 96 6.37 7.31 9.99
C TRP A 96 6.42 6.33 11.16
N PHE A 97 7.07 5.17 10.99
CA PHE A 97 7.19 4.16 12.04
C PHE A 97 8.03 4.62 13.23
N LEU A 98 8.90 5.62 13.07
CA LEU A 98 9.61 6.22 14.20
C LEU A 98 8.65 6.94 15.17
N GLY A 99 7.48 7.36 14.70
CA GLY A 99 6.42 7.93 15.54
C GLY A 99 5.70 6.91 16.42
N ASN A 100 5.90 5.61 16.15
CA ASN A 100 5.31 4.51 16.93
C ASN A 100 6.24 4.03 18.05
N THR A 101 7.33 4.73 18.30
CA THR A 101 8.28 4.46 19.39
C THR A 101 8.64 5.75 20.10
N THR A 102 9.03 5.64 21.37
CA THR A 102 9.45 6.76 22.22
C THR A 102 10.72 6.38 22.95
N ASP A 103 11.70 7.29 23.02
CA ASP A 103 13.00 7.06 23.65
C ASP A 103 13.46 8.30 24.45
N CYS A 104 14.29 8.08 25.48
CA CYS A 104 14.99 9.14 26.23
C CYS A 104 16.49 9.07 25.88
N ARG A 105 16.99 10.03 25.10
CA ARG A 105 18.35 9.97 24.52
C ARG A 105 19.12 11.28 24.67
N ILE A 106 20.40 11.20 25.04
CA ILE A 106 21.34 12.31 25.03
C ILE A 106 22.14 12.26 23.72
N PHE A 107 22.18 13.36 22.98
CA PHE A 107 23.03 13.54 21.80
C PHE A 107 24.24 14.40 22.19
N GLN A 108 25.45 13.95 21.88
CA GLN A 108 26.70 14.67 22.18
C GLN A 108 27.39 15.07 20.87
N ASN A 109 28.07 16.22 20.90
CA ASN A 109 28.83 16.76 19.76
C ASN A 109 30.30 16.34 19.83
#